data_AF-A0A8C9Y132-F1
#
_entry.id   AF-A0A8C9Y132-F1
#
_cell.length_a   1.000
_cell.length_b   1.000
_cell.length_c   1.000
_cell.angle_alpha   90.00
_cell.angle_beta   90.00
_cell.angle_gamma   90.00
#
_symmetry.space_group_name_H-M   'P 1'
#
loop_
_entity.id
_entity.type
_entity.pdbx_description
1 polymer ?
#
loop_
_entity_poly.entity_id
_entity_poly.type
_entity_poly.pdbx_seq_one_letter_code
_entity_poly.pdbx_strand_id
1 'polypeptide(L)'
;MNVYAKMYVSLWVCLFVCVCKVTHKQMVFFKMYIWSTGEHILSFAACAGNKDIISMLIDAGASTRVQDDRGNTVLHILVLQPNRTSACQALDLIMARDAELDQLVPLDMMPNNRGLTTFKLAVFQHLVNKRRVVQWSMGPLTSVLYDLTEIDSWADNMSVLELIVVKFDICSQYLNCTNVQSCLTLFFITLFFCVRALLFLYLLYIWIFTVCCVFRPIKEAPENYTTNPNDKTVMIQKTLNESYVTHADHVRLVGEIISVLGAVVILLLEIPDMLRVGAKHYFGQTALGGPFHVTLISYACLVVLLCVFRVCSVQAEAEVMAMCLVLGWTNILFFARGFEMLGPYVIMIQKVMFGDLMKFLFLIVIVDIGYANGEYILGNISYASTLWVEFEINLTLINMPENPTFITALIVYVVQVAYTIFAFVLLLNLLKAMMCATRWRVAQERDELWRTQVHARTLKRAQSKLKDPSQPRHSLCERFRTVQTPTNRLKNCFYLFI
;
A
#
# COMPACT_ATOMS: atom_id res chain seq x y z
N MET A 1 31.18 -2.77 34.47
CA MET A 1 31.82 -1.44 34.28
C MET A 1 31.02 -0.42 33.46
N ASN A 2 30.06 -0.80 32.61
CA ASN A 2 29.32 0.16 31.74
C ASN A 2 28.02 0.78 32.32
N VAL A 3 27.56 0.32 33.50
CA VAL A 3 26.31 0.82 34.12
C VAL A 3 26.57 2.03 35.02
N TYR A 4 27.65 1.99 35.81
CA TYR A 4 28.08 3.13 36.62
C TYR A 4 28.54 4.32 35.79
N ALA A 5 29.14 4.12 34.61
CA ALA A 5 29.50 5.20 33.69
C ALA A 5 28.27 5.94 33.14
N LYS A 6 27.18 5.23 32.81
CA LYS A 6 25.91 5.85 32.37
C LYS A 6 25.22 6.59 33.52
N MET A 7 25.30 6.07 34.74
CA MET A 7 24.72 6.70 35.93
C MET A 7 25.51 7.94 36.37
N TYR A 8 26.85 7.90 36.33
CA TYR A 8 27.68 9.07 36.59
C TYR A 8 27.45 10.16 35.55
N VAL A 9 27.39 9.83 34.25
CA VAL A 9 27.02 10.84 33.22
C VAL A 9 25.62 11.40 33.47
N SER A 10 24.66 10.59 33.94
CA SER A 10 23.30 11.08 34.22
C SER A 10 23.21 11.98 35.47
N LEU A 11 23.92 11.65 36.56
CA LEU A 11 23.97 12.50 37.76
C LEU A 11 24.84 13.75 37.57
N TRP A 12 25.97 13.64 36.87
CA TRP A 12 26.83 14.79 36.56
C TRP A 12 26.09 15.80 35.70
N VAL A 13 25.28 15.33 34.76
CA VAL A 13 24.54 16.21 33.86
C VAL A 13 23.36 16.90 34.57
N CYS A 14 22.69 16.25 35.52
CA CYS A 14 21.71 16.92 36.40
C CYS A 14 22.36 18.00 37.30
N LEU A 15 23.57 17.75 37.82
CA LEU A 15 24.33 18.77 38.57
C LEU A 15 24.84 19.90 37.67
N PHE A 16 25.21 19.61 36.42
CA PHE A 16 25.75 20.60 35.48
C PHE A 16 24.70 21.64 35.03
N VAL A 17 23.42 21.25 35.00
CA VAL A 17 22.28 22.14 34.70
C VAL A 17 22.07 23.19 35.80
N CYS A 18 22.44 22.88 37.04
CA CYS A 18 22.30 23.81 38.16
C CYS A 18 23.41 24.88 38.19
N VAL A 19 24.53 24.67 37.50
CA VAL A 19 25.77 25.45 37.72
C VAL A 19 26.29 26.20 36.48
N CYS A 20 25.99 25.78 35.24
CA CYS A 20 26.60 26.41 34.05
C CYS A 20 25.59 26.94 33.03
N LYS A 21 25.81 28.19 32.57
CA LYS A 21 25.22 28.76 31.34
C LYS A 21 25.63 27.88 30.13
N VAL A 22 24.73 27.01 29.68
CA VAL A 22 24.97 26.07 28.57
C VAL A 22 24.76 26.75 27.21
N THR A 23 25.63 26.46 26.24
CA THR A 23 25.53 26.97 24.85
C THR A 23 24.45 26.25 24.03
N HIS A 24 23.87 26.95 23.04
CA HIS A 24 22.66 26.58 22.30
C HIS A 24 22.70 25.17 21.63
N LYS A 25 23.87 24.63 21.27
CA LYS A 25 23.99 23.30 20.63
C LYS A 25 23.92 22.13 21.62
N GLN A 26 24.48 22.28 22.83
CA GLN A 26 24.35 21.26 23.89
C GLN A 26 22.92 21.21 24.42
N MET A 27 22.23 22.35 24.46
CA MET A 27 20.84 22.45 24.87
C MET A 27 19.88 21.66 23.96
N VAL A 28 20.17 21.55 22.65
CA VAL A 28 19.35 20.76 21.70
C VAL A 28 19.53 19.26 21.92
N PHE A 29 20.77 18.80 22.08
CA PHE A 29 21.06 17.39 22.36
C PHE A 29 20.50 16.95 23.73
N PHE A 30 20.60 17.85 24.72
CA PHE A 30 20.10 17.64 26.07
C PHE A 30 18.57 17.67 26.14
N LYS A 31 17.92 18.59 25.41
CA LYS A 31 16.47 18.52 25.18
C LYS A 31 16.13 17.14 24.62
N MET A 32 16.75 16.73 23.51
CA MET A 32 16.40 15.49 22.80
C MET A 32 16.54 14.22 23.67
N TYR A 33 17.50 14.20 24.61
CA TYR A 33 17.66 13.12 25.59
C TYR A 33 16.62 13.17 26.71
N ILE A 34 16.30 14.34 27.26
CA ILE A 34 15.23 14.49 28.27
C ILE A 34 13.86 14.11 27.68
N TRP A 35 13.59 14.49 26.42
CA TRP A 35 12.34 14.14 25.73
C TRP A 35 12.18 12.63 25.49
N SER A 36 13.25 11.83 25.53
CA SER A 36 13.19 10.39 25.26
C SER A 36 13.06 9.51 26.50
N THR A 37 13.40 10.03 27.69
CA THR A 37 13.40 9.29 28.98
C THR A 37 12.34 9.77 29.97
N GLY A 38 11.53 10.76 29.57
CA GLY A 38 10.52 11.40 30.41
C GLY A 38 11.13 12.39 31.38
N GLU A 39 10.38 13.44 31.70
CA GLU A 39 10.83 14.59 32.50
C GLU A 39 11.01 14.27 34.00
N HIS A 40 10.56 13.09 34.45
CA HIS A 40 10.46 12.74 35.87
C HIS A 40 11.53 11.74 36.33
N ILE A 41 11.99 11.88 37.57
CA ILE A 41 13.05 11.01 38.16
C ILE A 41 12.67 9.53 38.09
N LEU A 42 11.39 9.21 38.31
CA LEU A 42 10.88 7.84 38.20
C LEU A 42 10.94 7.31 36.77
N SER A 43 10.66 8.14 35.75
CA SER A 43 10.77 7.70 34.35
C SER A 43 12.20 7.47 33.92
N PHE A 44 13.15 8.27 34.42
CA PHE A 44 14.58 8.02 34.23
C PHE A 44 15.03 6.70 34.85
N ALA A 45 14.66 6.43 36.10
CA ALA A 45 14.98 5.17 36.79
C ALA A 45 14.39 3.96 36.06
N ALA A 46 13.15 4.10 35.57
CA ALA A 46 12.46 3.08 34.79
C ALA A 46 13.16 2.80 33.45
N CYS A 47 13.58 3.83 32.71
CA CYS A 47 14.32 3.68 31.46
C CYS A 47 15.71 3.06 31.66
N ALA A 48 16.36 3.32 32.80
CA ALA A 48 17.61 2.68 33.18
C ALA A 48 17.44 1.18 33.51
N GLY A 49 16.21 0.75 33.83
CA GLY A 49 15.88 -0.64 34.14
C GLY A 49 16.39 -1.12 35.51
N ASN A 50 16.72 -0.20 36.42
CA ASN A 50 17.21 -0.55 37.75
C ASN A 50 16.05 -0.74 38.74
N LYS A 51 15.73 -1.99 39.06
CA LYS A 51 14.61 -2.40 39.91
C LYS A 51 14.70 -1.85 41.34
N ASP A 52 15.93 -1.78 41.87
CA ASP A 52 16.16 -1.37 43.26
C ASP A 52 15.88 0.13 43.42
N ILE A 53 16.30 0.93 42.44
CA ILE A 53 16.03 2.38 42.41
C ILE A 53 14.55 2.65 42.20
N ILE A 54 13.89 1.92 41.28
CA ILE A 54 12.45 2.06 41.06
C ILE A 54 11.69 1.77 42.36
N SER A 55 12.03 0.67 43.05
CA SER A 55 11.38 0.29 44.31
C SER A 55 11.61 1.35 45.39
N MET A 56 12.87 1.78 45.57
CA MET A 56 13.22 2.82 46.54
C MET A 56 12.48 4.15 46.29
N LEU A 57 12.33 4.55 45.03
CA LEU A 57 11.61 5.78 44.68
C LEU A 57 10.11 5.65 44.95
N ILE A 58 9.51 4.50 44.65
CA ILE A 58 8.09 4.24 44.93
C ILE A 58 7.86 4.19 46.46
N ASP A 59 8.74 3.52 47.21
CA ASP A 59 8.68 3.44 48.67
C ASP A 59 8.86 4.82 49.33
N ALA A 60 9.62 5.71 48.68
CA ALA A 60 9.77 7.11 49.08
C ALA A 60 8.57 8.00 48.70
N GLY A 61 7.52 7.43 48.10
CA GLY A 61 6.28 8.14 47.76
C GLY A 61 6.26 8.76 46.36
N ALA A 62 7.13 8.34 45.43
CA ALA A 62 7.07 8.82 44.05
C ALA A 62 5.78 8.33 43.37
N SER A 63 4.97 9.28 42.89
CA SER A 63 3.74 8.96 42.16
C SER A 63 4.04 8.34 40.80
N THR A 64 3.41 7.20 40.51
CA THR A 64 3.47 6.48 39.22
C THR A 64 2.64 7.14 38.12
N ARG A 65 1.72 8.04 38.50
CA ARG A 65 0.72 8.66 37.62
C ARG A 65 1.14 10.01 37.05
N VAL A 66 2.33 10.50 37.38
CA VAL A 66 2.80 11.80 36.87
C VAL A 66 3.00 11.74 35.35
N GLN A 67 2.48 12.75 34.67
CA GLN A 67 2.59 12.91 33.23
C GLN A 67 3.66 13.96 32.88
N ASP A 68 4.34 13.77 31.75
CA ASP A 68 5.22 14.78 31.14
C ASP A 68 4.40 15.89 30.43
N ASP A 69 5.08 16.89 29.88
CA ASP A 69 4.48 17.98 29.07
C ASP A 69 3.63 17.47 27.88
N ARG A 70 3.79 16.22 27.46
CA ARG A 70 3.04 15.57 26.37
C ARG A 70 1.91 14.66 26.88
N GLY A 71 1.69 14.58 28.18
CA GLY A 71 0.72 13.71 28.83
C GLY A 71 1.18 12.25 28.96
N ASN A 72 2.44 11.93 28.65
CA ASN A 72 2.95 10.57 28.76
C ASN A 72 3.24 10.23 30.22
N THR A 73 2.66 9.13 30.67
CA THR A 73 3.04 8.48 31.92
C THR A 73 4.35 7.69 31.77
N VAL A 74 4.91 7.23 32.89
CA VAL A 74 6.09 6.35 32.90
C VAL A 74 5.93 5.12 32.00
N LEU A 75 4.73 4.56 31.93
CA LEU A 75 4.44 3.40 31.08
C LEU A 75 4.52 3.73 29.58
N HIS A 76 4.04 4.90 29.16
CA HIS A 76 4.12 5.33 27.76
C HIS A 76 5.58 5.50 27.32
N ILE A 77 6.43 6.00 28.22
CA ILE A 77 7.85 6.21 27.96
C ILE A 77 8.61 4.88 27.90
N LEU A 78 8.31 3.94 28.81
CA LEU A 78 8.93 2.61 28.85
C LEU A 78 8.71 1.83 27.55
N VAL A 79 7.52 1.93 26.98
CA VAL A 79 7.14 1.30 25.70
C VAL A 79 8.02 1.78 24.54
N LEU A 80 8.46 3.05 24.58
CA LEU A 80 9.27 3.65 23.52
C LEU A 80 10.75 3.28 23.62
N GLN A 81 11.17 2.61 24.70
CA GLN A 81 12.56 2.23 24.90
C GLN A 81 12.98 1.09 23.97
N PRO A 82 14.21 1.13 23.42
CA PRO A 82 14.71 0.08 22.54
C PRO A 82 14.96 -1.25 23.28
N ASN A 83 15.29 -1.20 24.58
CA ASN A 83 15.56 -2.39 25.37
C ASN A 83 14.26 -2.98 25.97
N ARG A 84 13.65 -3.89 25.22
CA ARG A 84 12.34 -4.46 25.59
C ARG A 84 12.36 -5.34 26.84
N THR A 85 13.43 -6.08 27.11
CA THR A 85 13.47 -7.01 28.26
C THR A 85 13.52 -6.25 29.58
N SER A 86 14.38 -5.25 29.70
CA SER A 86 14.43 -4.38 30.89
C SER A 86 13.15 -3.56 31.03
N ALA A 87 12.58 -3.08 29.91
CA ALA A 87 11.32 -2.36 29.92
C ALA A 87 10.14 -3.24 30.40
N CYS A 88 10.02 -4.51 29.97
CA CYS A 88 9.00 -5.44 30.47
C CYS A 88 9.09 -5.59 32.00
N GLN A 89 10.30 -5.80 32.51
CA GLN A 89 10.51 -6.04 33.94
C GLN A 89 10.20 -4.79 34.77
N ALA A 90 10.62 -3.61 34.32
CA ALA A 90 10.29 -2.34 34.97
C ALA A 90 8.78 -2.08 34.93
N LEU A 91 8.13 -2.37 33.80
CA LEU A 91 6.69 -2.23 33.62
C LEU A 91 5.91 -3.16 34.57
N ASP A 92 6.33 -4.41 34.71
CA ASP A 92 5.69 -5.36 35.63
C ASP A 92 5.79 -4.93 37.09
N LEU A 93 6.96 -4.42 37.50
CA LEU A 93 7.17 -3.91 38.86
C LEU A 93 6.30 -2.69 39.15
N ILE A 94 6.28 -1.72 38.25
CA ILE A 94 5.48 -0.50 38.42
C ILE A 94 3.99 -0.84 38.47
N MET A 95 3.51 -1.74 37.60
CA MET A 95 2.12 -2.18 37.62
C MET A 95 1.77 -2.98 38.88
N ALA A 96 2.68 -3.83 39.38
CA ALA A 96 2.44 -4.58 40.62
C ALA A 96 2.32 -3.64 41.83
N ARG A 97 3.19 -2.64 41.92
CA ARG A 97 3.11 -1.61 42.97
C ARG A 97 1.89 -0.70 42.84
N ASP A 98 1.50 -0.36 41.62
CA ASP A 98 0.29 0.44 41.40
C ASP A 98 -0.98 -0.31 41.80
N ALA A 99 -1.02 -1.64 41.60
CA ALA A 99 -2.13 -2.49 42.03
C ALA A 99 -2.27 -2.55 43.56
N GLU A 100 -1.17 -2.39 44.32
CA GLU A 100 -1.20 -2.31 45.79
C GLU A 100 -1.84 -1.01 46.30
N LEU A 101 -1.87 0.05 45.48
CA LEU A 101 -2.40 1.37 45.85
C LEU A 101 -3.92 1.50 45.62
N ASP A 102 -4.58 0.46 45.10
CA ASP A 102 -6.04 0.31 44.91
C ASP A 102 -6.78 1.58 44.43
N GLN A 103 -6.29 2.19 43.35
CA GLN A 103 -6.89 3.40 42.79
C GLN A 103 -7.98 3.09 41.73
N LEU A 104 -8.96 3.99 41.60
CA LEU A 104 -10.14 3.84 40.73
C LEU A 104 -9.82 3.58 39.24
N VAL A 105 -8.71 4.11 38.72
CA VAL A 105 -8.33 3.95 37.31
C VAL A 105 -6.99 3.21 37.22
N PRO A 106 -6.95 2.06 36.50
CA PRO A 106 -5.72 1.34 36.26
C PRO A 106 -4.70 2.21 35.50
N LEU A 107 -3.43 2.16 35.90
CA LEU A 107 -2.36 2.97 35.28
C LEU A 107 -2.23 2.76 33.76
N ASP A 108 -2.57 1.56 33.27
CA ASP A 108 -2.51 1.16 31.85
C ASP A 108 -3.63 1.80 31.00
N MET A 109 -4.68 2.33 31.63
CA MET A 109 -5.81 2.98 30.95
C MET A 109 -5.68 4.51 30.89
N MET A 110 -4.64 5.09 31.49
CA MET A 110 -4.46 6.54 31.46
C MET A 110 -4.05 7.01 30.06
N PRO A 111 -4.78 7.95 29.43
CA PRO A 111 -4.43 8.47 28.13
C PRO A 111 -3.39 9.59 28.22
N ASN A 112 -2.62 9.76 27.14
CA ASN A 112 -1.80 10.96 26.93
C ASN A 112 -2.61 12.14 26.36
N ASN A 113 -1.97 13.28 26.10
CA ASN A 113 -2.62 14.47 25.52
C ASN A 113 -3.23 14.22 24.13
N ARG A 114 -2.90 13.10 23.47
CA ARG A 114 -3.45 12.66 22.19
C ARG A 114 -4.55 11.61 22.34
N GLY A 115 -4.97 11.27 23.56
CA GLY A 115 -5.97 10.24 23.82
C GLY A 115 -5.44 8.80 23.62
N LEU A 116 -4.13 8.61 23.56
CA LEU A 116 -3.50 7.29 23.38
C LEU A 116 -3.14 6.71 24.74
N THR A 117 -3.60 5.50 25.00
CA THR A 117 -3.15 4.67 26.12
C THR A 117 -1.78 4.07 25.81
N THR A 118 -1.14 3.55 26.85
CA THR A 118 0.09 2.75 26.81
C THR A 118 -0.06 1.57 25.86
N PHE A 119 -1.19 0.87 25.95
CA PHE A 119 -1.53 -0.25 25.09
C PHE A 119 -1.66 0.16 23.62
N LYS A 120 -2.32 1.28 23.31
CA LYS A 120 -2.43 1.86 21.96
C LYS A 120 -1.09 2.29 21.36
N LEU A 121 -0.16 2.79 22.15
CA LEU A 121 1.18 3.16 21.68
C LEU A 121 2.05 1.95 21.35
N ALA A 122 1.87 0.86 22.08
CA ALA A 122 2.87 -0.20 22.14
C ALA A 122 2.51 -1.47 21.39
N VAL A 123 1.23 -1.82 21.26
CA VAL A 123 0.75 -3.16 20.86
C VAL A 123 1.70 -4.25 21.35
N PHE A 124 2.05 -4.17 22.62
CA PHE A 124 3.20 -4.87 23.17
C PHE A 124 2.78 -6.28 23.52
N GLN A 125 3.40 -7.29 22.93
CA GLN A 125 3.02 -8.69 23.12
C GLN A 125 2.99 -9.09 24.61
N HIS A 126 3.81 -8.46 25.45
CA HIS A 126 3.79 -8.64 26.90
C HIS A 126 2.51 -8.09 27.56
N LEU A 127 2.05 -6.88 27.20
CA LEU A 127 0.78 -6.32 27.70
C LEU A 127 -0.40 -7.17 27.24
N VAL A 128 -0.37 -7.62 26.00
CA VAL A 128 -1.37 -8.52 25.41
C VAL A 128 -1.43 -9.85 26.16
N ASN A 129 -0.27 -10.42 26.50
CA ASN A 129 -0.19 -11.66 27.28
C ASN A 129 -0.63 -11.48 28.74
N LYS A 130 -0.46 -10.29 29.31
CA LYS A 130 -0.86 -9.99 30.69
C LYS A 130 -2.39 -9.83 30.83
N ARG A 131 -3.05 -9.29 29.81
CA ARG A 131 -4.53 -9.10 29.76
C ARG A 131 -5.31 -10.36 29.35
N ARG A 132 -4.68 -11.55 29.33
CA ARG A 132 -5.31 -12.80 28.89
C ARG A 132 -5.86 -13.60 30.07
N VAL A 133 -7.03 -14.21 29.90
CA VAL A 133 -7.64 -15.10 30.87
C VAL A 133 -7.67 -16.51 30.29
N VAL A 134 -6.98 -17.45 30.92
CA VAL A 134 -7.03 -18.86 30.50
C VAL A 134 -8.35 -19.45 30.98
N GLN A 135 -9.19 -19.91 30.05
CA GLN A 135 -10.48 -20.51 30.39
C GLN A 135 -10.31 -21.96 30.84
N TRP A 136 -9.50 -22.72 30.10
CA TRP A 136 -9.19 -24.10 30.41
C TRP A 136 -7.91 -24.54 29.70
N SER A 137 -7.26 -25.55 30.28
CA SER A 137 -6.10 -26.22 29.72
C SER A 137 -6.27 -27.73 29.83
N MET A 138 -6.23 -28.43 28.70
CA MET A 138 -6.31 -29.89 28.63
C MET A 138 -5.07 -30.41 27.88
N GLY A 139 -4.01 -30.74 28.63
CA GLY A 139 -2.74 -31.18 28.07
C GLY A 139 -2.17 -30.15 27.08
N PRO A 140 -2.00 -30.49 25.79
CA PRO A 140 -1.49 -29.56 24.79
C PRO A 140 -2.52 -28.51 24.33
N LEU A 141 -3.82 -28.68 24.62
CA LEU A 141 -4.87 -27.75 24.21
C LEU A 141 -5.12 -26.71 25.29
N THR A 142 -5.05 -25.43 24.94
CA THR A 142 -5.36 -24.33 25.86
C THR A 142 -6.34 -23.36 25.20
N SER A 143 -7.40 -23.02 25.92
CA SER A 143 -8.32 -21.94 25.53
C SER A 143 -8.01 -20.69 26.31
N VAL A 144 -7.74 -19.60 25.60
CA VAL A 144 -7.40 -18.31 26.16
C VAL A 144 -8.40 -17.28 25.66
N LEU A 145 -9.04 -16.59 26.60
CA LEU A 145 -9.88 -15.44 26.34
C LEU A 145 -9.01 -14.17 26.39
N TYR A 146 -9.12 -13.36 25.34
CA TYR A 146 -8.38 -12.11 25.22
C TYR A 146 -9.35 -10.93 25.24
N ASP A 147 -8.99 -9.89 25.98
CA ASP A 147 -9.73 -8.64 25.98
C ASP A 147 -9.46 -7.85 24.68
N LEU A 148 -10.54 -7.48 23.99
CA LEU A 148 -10.52 -6.77 22.71
C LEU A 148 -10.97 -5.31 22.81
N THR A 149 -11.29 -4.81 24.01
CA THR A 149 -11.87 -3.46 24.24
C THR A 149 -11.10 -2.33 23.56
N GLU A 150 -9.77 -2.27 23.70
CA GLU A 150 -8.94 -1.24 23.06
C GLU A 150 -8.50 -1.58 21.62
N ILE A 151 -8.63 -2.84 21.23
CA ILE A 151 -8.27 -3.33 19.88
C ILE A 151 -9.39 -3.06 18.90
N ASP A 152 -10.64 -3.28 19.34
CA ASP A 152 -11.83 -3.05 18.53
C ASP A 152 -12.15 -1.56 18.45
N SER A 153 -12.46 -1.12 17.24
CA SER A 153 -12.90 0.24 16.88
C SER A 153 -14.32 0.59 17.34
N TRP A 154 -14.98 -0.28 18.10
CA TRP A 154 -16.34 -0.05 18.57
C TRP A 154 -16.42 1.02 19.67
N ALA A 155 -15.51 0.99 20.64
CA ALA A 155 -15.56 1.85 21.83
C ALA A 155 -14.81 3.19 21.66
N ASP A 156 -13.79 3.24 20.80
CA ASP A 156 -12.83 4.34 20.74
C ASP A 156 -12.72 4.98 19.35
N ASN A 157 -12.60 6.32 19.31
CA ASN A 157 -12.41 7.10 18.08
C ASN A 157 -11.03 6.92 17.41
N MET A 158 -10.07 6.36 18.14
CA MET A 158 -8.71 6.04 17.69
C MET A 158 -8.35 4.65 18.22
N SER A 159 -8.73 3.61 17.50
CA SER A 159 -8.45 2.23 17.89
C SER A 159 -6.98 1.84 17.65
N VAL A 160 -6.49 0.81 18.36
CA VAL A 160 -5.16 0.21 18.07
C VAL A 160 -5.03 -0.12 16.58
N LEU A 161 -6.11 -0.66 16.03
CA LEU A 161 -6.23 -1.02 14.62
C LEU A 161 -6.02 0.22 13.71
N GLU A 162 -6.64 1.35 14.03
CA GLU A 162 -6.46 2.63 13.30
C GLU A 162 -5.03 3.16 13.38
N LEU A 163 -4.38 3.08 14.55
CA LEU A 163 -2.97 3.49 14.67
C LEU A 163 -2.01 2.61 13.87
N ILE A 164 -2.24 1.29 13.85
CA ILE A 164 -1.43 0.36 13.06
C ILE A 164 -1.52 0.68 11.57
N VAL A 165 -2.70 1.03 11.06
CA VAL A 165 -2.87 1.41 9.64
C VAL A 165 -2.16 2.73 9.32
N VAL A 166 -2.27 3.73 10.19
CA VAL A 166 -1.66 5.06 9.96
C VAL A 166 -0.14 5.02 10.07
N LYS A 167 0.41 4.18 10.97
CA LYS A 167 1.86 4.05 11.22
C LYS A 167 2.43 2.69 10.80
N PHE A 168 2.00 2.21 9.65
CA PHE A 168 2.28 0.86 9.17
C PHE A 168 3.77 0.48 9.11
N ASP A 169 4.65 1.39 8.65
CA ASP A 169 6.09 1.10 8.51
C ASP A 169 6.81 0.84 9.84
N ILE A 170 6.32 1.42 10.94
CA ILE A 170 6.88 1.25 12.28
C ILE A 170 6.14 0.13 13.04
N CYS A 171 4.86 -0.08 12.71
CA CYS A 171 3.98 -0.97 13.45
C CYS A 171 3.84 -2.39 12.85
N SER A 172 4.45 -2.68 11.69
CA SER A 172 4.36 -3.99 11.00
C SER A 172 4.80 -5.15 11.89
N GLN A 173 5.85 -4.97 12.68
CA GLN A 173 6.39 -5.98 13.59
C GLN A 173 5.39 -6.39 14.71
N TYR A 174 4.42 -5.52 15.03
CA TYR A 174 3.43 -5.77 16.08
C TYR A 174 2.19 -6.53 15.58
N LEU A 175 2.02 -6.69 14.25
CA LEU A 175 0.93 -7.49 13.68
C LEU A 175 1.07 -8.99 13.95
N ASN A 176 2.27 -9.47 14.27
CA ASN A 176 2.52 -10.88 14.60
C ASN A 176 2.02 -11.26 16.01
N CYS A 177 1.38 -10.34 16.75
CA CYS A 177 0.70 -10.69 17.99
C CYS A 177 -0.48 -11.63 17.71
N THR A 178 -0.52 -12.76 18.42
CA THR A 178 -1.46 -13.87 18.21
C THR A 178 -2.93 -13.45 18.19
N ASN A 179 -3.31 -12.45 19.00
CA ASN A 179 -4.69 -11.98 19.14
C ASN A 179 -5.14 -11.13 17.96
N VAL A 180 -4.27 -10.22 17.54
CA VAL A 180 -4.50 -9.35 16.39
C VAL A 180 -4.58 -10.20 15.14
N GLN A 181 -3.69 -11.19 15.00
CA GLN A 181 -3.71 -12.13 13.88
C GLN A 181 -4.98 -12.99 13.83
N SER A 182 -5.45 -13.51 14.96
CA SER A 182 -6.69 -14.33 15.00
C SER A 182 -7.92 -13.49 14.63
N CYS A 183 -8.03 -12.27 15.17
CA CYS A 183 -9.09 -11.32 14.85
C CYS A 183 -9.07 -10.91 13.37
N LEU A 184 -7.87 -10.57 12.85
CA LEU A 184 -7.67 -10.25 11.43
C LEU A 184 -7.98 -11.43 10.52
N THR A 185 -7.62 -12.65 10.90
CA THR A 185 -7.90 -13.86 10.10
C THR A 185 -9.41 -14.08 9.96
N LEU A 186 -10.18 -13.86 11.02
CA LEU A 186 -11.63 -13.96 10.99
C LEU A 186 -12.29 -12.88 10.11
N PHE A 187 -11.85 -11.62 10.22
CA PHE A 187 -12.29 -10.57 9.30
C PHE A 187 -11.90 -10.86 7.86
N PHE A 188 -10.68 -11.36 7.67
CA PHE A 188 -10.15 -11.74 6.37
C PHE A 188 -11.04 -12.80 5.74
N ILE A 189 -11.44 -13.87 6.43
CA ILE A 189 -12.34 -14.89 5.88
C ILE A 189 -13.66 -14.28 5.39
N THR A 190 -14.26 -13.38 6.18
CA THR A 190 -15.53 -12.74 5.82
C THR A 190 -15.37 -11.81 4.60
N LEU A 191 -14.30 -11.00 4.60
CA LEU A 191 -13.99 -10.08 3.50
C LEU A 191 -13.48 -10.80 2.26
N PHE A 192 -12.86 -11.98 2.40
CA PHE A 192 -12.30 -12.78 1.32
C PHE A 192 -13.38 -13.24 0.36
N PHE A 193 -14.54 -13.67 0.86
CA PHE A 193 -15.69 -13.98 0.01
C PHE A 193 -16.20 -12.76 -0.76
N CYS A 194 -16.21 -11.58 -0.11
CA CYS A 194 -16.62 -10.33 -0.74
C CYS A 194 -15.63 -9.89 -1.83
N VAL A 195 -14.32 -9.97 -1.55
CA VAL A 195 -13.27 -9.65 -2.53
C VAL A 195 -13.32 -10.59 -3.72
N ARG A 196 -13.59 -11.88 -3.51
CA ARG A 196 -13.74 -12.86 -4.58
C ARG A 196 -14.99 -12.58 -5.44
N ALA A 197 -16.09 -12.19 -4.81
CA ALA A 197 -17.30 -11.77 -5.54
C ALA A 197 -17.06 -10.50 -6.36
N LEU A 198 -16.35 -9.51 -5.80
CA LEU A 198 -15.95 -8.29 -6.51
C LEU A 198 -15.00 -8.57 -7.67
N LEU A 199 -14.04 -9.49 -7.51
CA LEU A 199 -13.19 -9.93 -8.61
C LEU A 199 -14.03 -10.53 -9.74
N PHE A 200 -14.98 -11.42 -9.42
CA PHE A 200 -15.84 -12.03 -10.43
C PHE A 200 -16.68 -10.97 -11.16
N LEU A 201 -17.25 -10.03 -10.42
CA LEU A 201 -18.01 -8.91 -10.99
C LEU A 201 -17.14 -8.01 -11.87
N TYR A 202 -15.91 -7.71 -11.45
CA TYR A 202 -14.97 -6.93 -12.24
C TYR A 202 -14.52 -7.67 -13.52
N LEU A 203 -14.27 -8.99 -13.43
CA LEU A 203 -13.96 -9.81 -14.59
C LEU A 203 -15.12 -9.84 -15.59
N LEU A 204 -16.36 -9.96 -15.10
CA LEU A 204 -17.55 -9.89 -15.94
C LEU A 204 -17.68 -8.50 -16.59
N TYR A 205 -17.42 -7.43 -15.84
CA TYR A 205 -17.41 -6.05 -16.34
C TYR A 205 -16.36 -5.84 -17.45
N ILE A 206 -15.11 -6.25 -17.24
CA ILE A 206 -14.05 -6.14 -18.26
C ILE A 206 -14.34 -7.05 -19.46
N TRP A 207 -14.93 -8.23 -19.24
CA TRP A 207 -15.35 -9.10 -20.33
C TRP A 207 -16.43 -8.44 -21.19
N ILE A 208 -17.47 -7.85 -20.60
CA ILE A 208 -18.49 -7.08 -21.34
C ILE A 208 -17.82 -5.96 -22.13
N PHE A 209 -16.92 -5.20 -21.51
CA PHE A 209 -16.19 -4.12 -22.18
C PHE A 209 -15.38 -4.66 -23.38
N THR A 210 -14.70 -5.80 -23.23
CA THR A 210 -13.93 -6.41 -24.33
C THR A 210 -14.82 -6.88 -25.47
N VAL A 211 -15.97 -7.48 -25.17
CA VAL A 211 -16.94 -7.89 -26.19
C VAL A 211 -17.44 -6.66 -26.96
N CYS A 212 -17.71 -5.55 -26.28
CA CYS A 212 -18.08 -4.29 -26.93
C CYS A 212 -16.98 -3.75 -27.84
N CYS A 213 -15.70 -3.86 -27.43
CA CYS A 213 -14.55 -3.43 -28.23
C CYS A 213 -14.32 -4.32 -29.45
N VAL A 214 -14.52 -5.65 -29.31
CA VAL A 214 -14.36 -6.61 -30.41
C VAL A 214 -15.46 -6.43 -31.46
N PHE A 215 -16.70 -6.26 -31.03
CA PHE A 215 -17.84 -6.01 -31.92
C PHE A 215 -18.05 -4.52 -32.26
N ARG A 216 -16.94 -3.76 -32.32
CA ARG A 216 -16.96 -2.34 -32.68
C ARG A 216 -17.59 -2.16 -34.07
N PRO A 217 -18.42 -1.11 -34.26
CA PRO A 217 -19.07 -0.86 -35.53
C PRO A 217 -18.07 -0.34 -36.57
N ILE A 218 -17.57 -1.25 -37.40
CA ILE A 218 -16.68 -0.97 -38.54
C ILE A 218 -17.41 -1.23 -39.86
N LYS A 219 -17.10 -0.44 -40.88
CA LYS A 219 -17.54 -0.61 -42.28
C LYS A 219 -16.33 -0.62 -43.20
N GLU A 220 -16.47 -1.23 -44.37
CA GLU A 220 -15.42 -1.19 -45.39
C GLU A 220 -15.19 0.25 -45.85
N ALA A 221 -13.93 0.58 -46.10
CA ALA A 221 -13.56 1.87 -46.65
C ALA A 221 -14.14 2.03 -48.07
N PRO A 222 -14.81 3.15 -48.40
CA PRO A 222 -15.21 3.39 -49.77
C PRO A 222 -13.95 3.51 -50.66
N GLU A 223 -14.04 3.08 -51.92
CA GLU A 223 -12.90 2.99 -52.85
C GLU A 223 -12.12 4.31 -53.03
N ASN A 224 -12.74 5.46 -52.73
CA ASN A 224 -12.16 6.81 -52.83
C ASN A 224 -11.68 7.38 -51.49
N TYR A 225 -11.50 6.58 -50.44
CA TYR A 225 -11.20 7.09 -49.10
C TYR A 225 -9.81 7.73 -48.98
N THR A 226 -8.77 7.14 -49.57
CA THR A 226 -7.40 7.64 -49.51
C THR A 226 -6.80 7.79 -50.90
N THR A 227 -6.22 8.95 -51.17
CA THR A 227 -5.45 9.22 -52.41
C THR A 227 -3.97 8.84 -52.28
N ASN A 228 -3.54 8.43 -51.09
CA ASN A 228 -2.14 8.08 -50.80
C ASN A 228 -1.89 6.58 -51.05
N PRO A 229 -0.98 6.19 -51.98
CA PRO A 229 -0.71 4.79 -52.30
C PRO A 229 -0.14 3.96 -51.13
N ASN A 230 0.37 4.62 -50.08
CA ASN A 230 0.91 3.97 -48.89
C ASN A 230 -0.16 3.69 -47.81
N ASP A 231 -1.37 4.27 -47.94
CA ASP A 231 -2.41 4.15 -46.94
C ASP A 231 -3.43 3.05 -47.30
N LYS A 232 -3.19 1.83 -46.79
CA LYS A 232 -4.00 0.63 -47.06
C LYS A 232 -5.12 0.43 -46.03
N THR A 233 -5.84 1.50 -45.66
CA THR A 233 -6.97 1.39 -44.74
C THR A 233 -8.12 0.63 -45.38
N VAL A 234 -8.36 -0.61 -44.93
CA VAL A 234 -9.46 -1.47 -45.43
C VAL A 234 -10.78 -1.20 -44.71
N MET A 235 -10.72 -0.85 -43.42
CA MET A 235 -11.89 -0.71 -42.54
C MET A 235 -11.91 0.66 -41.87
N ILE A 236 -13.07 1.32 -41.90
CA ILE A 236 -13.33 2.62 -41.27
C ILE A 236 -14.43 2.48 -40.23
N GLN A 237 -14.40 3.33 -39.22
CA GLN A 237 -15.45 3.40 -38.22
C GLN A 237 -16.80 3.88 -38.79
N LYS A 238 -17.91 3.27 -38.37
CA LYS A 238 -19.26 3.74 -38.68
C LYS A 238 -19.63 4.99 -37.87
N THR A 239 -20.41 5.89 -38.48
CA THR A 239 -20.99 7.06 -37.81
C THR A 239 -22.02 6.63 -36.77
N LEU A 240 -22.35 7.51 -35.82
CA LEU A 240 -23.23 7.20 -34.69
C LEU A 240 -24.62 6.71 -35.16
N ASN A 241 -25.21 7.38 -36.15
CA ASN A 241 -26.52 7.02 -36.71
C ASN A 241 -26.52 5.65 -37.41
N GLU A 242 -25.44 5.29 -38.11
CA GLU A 242 -25.30 4.01 -38.81
C GLU A 242 -24.99 2.84 -37.85
N SER A 243 -24.63 3.15 -36.61
CA SER A 243 -24.10 2.16 -35.67
C SER A 243 -25.15 1.47 -34.82
N TYR A 244 -26.40 1.94 -34.77
CA TYR A 244 -27.44 1.43 -33.88
C TYR A 244 -28.73 1.08 -34.62
N VAL A 245 -28.61 0.27 -35.69
CA VAL A 245 -29.75 -0.10 -36.54
C VAL A 245 -30.17 -1.55 -36.32
N THR A 246 -29.21 -2.46 -36.11
CA THR A 246 -29.51 -3.89 -35.99
C THR A 246 -29.80 -4.30 -34.54
N HIS A 247 -30.53 -5.41 -34.34
CA HIS A 247 -30.72 -5.98 -33.01
C HIS A 247 -29.39 -6.29 -32.29
N ALA A 248 -28.36 -6.71 -33.02
CA ALA A 248 -27.03 -6.94 -32.47
C ALA A 248 -26.39 -5.64 -31.96
N ASP A 249 -26.59 -4.51 -32.66
CA ASP A 249 -26.10 -3.21 -32.23
C ASP A 249 -26.80 -2.71 -30.96
N HIS A 250 -28.10 -3.01 -30.78
CA HIS A 250 -28.81 -2.69 -29.54
C HIS A 250 -28.26 -3.47 -28.34
N VAL A 251 -27.88 -4.74 -28.51
CA VAL A 251 -27.21 -5.52 -27.45
C VAL A 251 -25.86 -4.89 -27.11
N ARG A 252 -25.10 -4.44 -28.11
CA ARG A 252 -23.84 -3.72 -27.88
C ARG A 252 -24.05 -2.42 -27.12
N LEU A 253 -25.08 -1.63 -27.48
CA LEU A 253 -25.42 -0.38 -26.79
C LEU A 253 -25.67 -0.61 -25.28
N VAL A 254 -26.35 -1.70 -24.92
CA VAL A 254 -26.55 -2.06 -23.49
C VAL A 254 -25.21 -2.30 -22.80
N GLY A 255 -24.27 -3.01 -23.45
CA GLY A 255 -22.93 -3.23 -22.93
C GLY A 255 -22.10 -1.94 -22.81
N GLU A 256 -22.22 -1.02 -23.77
CA GLU A 256 -21.58 0.30 -23.74
C GLU A 256 -22.10 1.13 -22.55
N ILE A 257 -23.42 1.15 -22.31
CA ILE A 257 -24.03 1.84 -21.17
C ILE A 257 -23.53 1.25 -19.84
N ILE A 258 -23.49 -0.08 -19.71
CA ILE A 258 -22.97 -0.75 -18.51
C ILE A 258 -21.49 -0.38 -18.29
N SER A 259 -20.69 -0.31 -19.36
CA SER A 259 -19.27 0.04 -19.28
C SER A 259 -19.06 1.48 -18.78
N VAL A 260 -19.80 2.43 -19.35
CA VAL A 260 -19.73 3.85 -18.94
C VAL A 260 -20.24 4.04 -17.51
N LEU A 261 -21.37 3.39 -17.16
CA LEU A 261 -21.92 3.45 -15.81
C LEU A 261 -20.92 2.89 -14.79
N GLY A 262 -20.30 1.74 -15.08
CA GLY A 262 -19.28 1.15 -14.22
C GLY A 262 -18.07 2.07 -14.05
N ALA A 263 -17.59 2.72 -15.11
CA ALA A 263 -16.50 3.69 -15.03
C ALA A 263 -16.86 4.89 -14.13
N VAL A 264 -18.08 5.42 -14.24
CA VAL A 264 -18.56 6.52 -13.38
C VAL A 264 -18.64 6.08 -11.92
N VAL A 265 -19.15 4.88 -11.63
CA VAL A 265 -19.18 4.34 -10.26
C VAL A 265 -17.76 4.20 -9.69
N ILE A 266 -16.81 3.68 -10.48
CA ILE A 266 -15.40 3.58 -10.06
C ILE A 266 -14.83 4.95 -9.68
N LEU A 267 -15.07 5.99 -10.48
CA LEU A 267 -14.62 7.35 -10.18
C LEU A 267 -15.29 7.93 -8.93
N LEU A 268 -16.59 7.71 -8.76
CA LEU A 268 -17.33 8.19 -7.59
C LEU A 268 -16.88 7.53 -6.29
N LEU A 269 -16.40 6.28 -6.33
CA LEU A 269 -15.86 5.59 -5.16
C LEU A 269 -14.42 6.02 -4.86
N GLU A 270 -13.56 6.15 -5.87
CA GLU A 270 -12.12 6.41 -5.67
C GLU A 270 -11.78 7.89 -5.41
N ILE A 271 -12.48 8.84 -6.04
CA ILE A 271 -12.16 10.28 -5.91
C ILE A 271 -12.34 10.79 -4.47
N PRO A 272 -13.45 10.52 -3.75
CA PRO A 272 -13.62 10.97 -2.37
C PRO A 272 -12.58 10.37 -1.43
N ASP A 273 -12.22 9.10 -1.63
CA ASP A 273 -11.19 8.42 -0.84
C ASP A 273 -9.80 9.03 -1.06
N MET A 274 -9.47 9.40 -2.31
CA MET A 274 -8.25 10.12 -2.64
C MET A 274 -8.21 11.51 -2.00
N LEU A 275 -9.31 12.26 -2.03
CA LEU A 275 -9.41 13.60 -1.43
C LEU A 275 -9.31 13.54 0.10
N ARG A 276 -9.86 12.51 0.73
CA ARG A 276 -9.85 12.33 2.20
C ARG A 276 -8.46 12.05 2.76
N VAL A 277 -7.67 11.22 2.07
CA VAL A 277 -6.33 10.79 2.52
C VAL A 277 -5.24 11.75 2.01
N GLY A 278 -5.52 12.49 0.94
CA GLY A 278 -4.58 13.34 0.23
C GLY A 278 -3.76 12.56 -0.79
N ALA A 279 -3.66 13.09 -2.02
CA ALA A 279 -3.08 12.40 -3.17
C ALA A 279 -1.65 11.86 -2.93
N LYS A 280 -0.78 12.65 -2.26
CA LYS A 280 0.62 12.26 -1.99
C LYS A 280 0.71 11.03 -1.09
N HIS A 281 -0.15 10.93 -0.08
CA HIS A 281 -0.15 9.80 0.85
C HIS A 281 -0.88 8.59 0.26
N TYR A 282 -1.96 8.83 -0.50
CA TYR A 282 -2.75 7.81 -1.19
C TYR A 282 -1.92 7.01 -2.20
N PHE A 283 -1.12 7.69 -3.04
CA PHE A 283 -0.28 7.03 -4.04
C PHE A 283 1.08 6.56 -3.49
N GLY A 284 1.60 7.21 -2.45
CA GLY A 284 2.88 6.86 -1.84
C GLY A 284 2.87 5.56 -1.03
N GLN A 285 1.71 5.13 -0.52
CA GLN A 285 1.59 3.91 0.27
C GLN A 285 1.37 2.68 -0.60
N THR A 286 2.48 2.04 -1.00
CA THR A 286 2.53 0.74 -1.70
C THR A 286 1.67 -0.33 -1.00
N ALA A 287 1.57 -0.26 0.32
CA ALA A 287 0.83 -1.21 1.14
C ALA A 287 -0.69 -1.18 0.94
N LEU A 288 -1.28 -0.06 0.54
CA LEU A 288 -2.73 0.10 0.43
C LEU A 288 -3.27 -0.12 -0.99
N GLY A 289 -2.43 0.08 -2.00
CA GLY A 289 -2.80 -0.09 -3.41
C GLY A 289 -1.82 0.57 -4.36
N GLY A 290 -1.13 1.61 -3.88
CA GLY A 290 -0.06 2.30 -4.60
C GLY A 290 -0.47 2.69 -6.03
N PRO A 291 0.28 2.28 -7.07
CA PRO A 291 0.07 2.69 -8.45
C PRO A 291 -1.14 2.01 -9.12
N PHE A 292 -1.66 0.90 -8.57
CA PHE A 292 -2.85 0.25 -9.15
C PHE A 292 -4.11 1.10 -9.03
N HIS A 293 -4.16 2.00 -8.05
CA HIS A 293 -5.24 2.99 -7.95
C HIS A 293 -5.13 4.04 -9.05
N VAL A 294 -3.90 4.41 -9.43
CA VAL A 294 -3.67 5.31 -10.57
C VAL A 294 -4.14 4.65 -11.86
N THR A 295 -3.83 3.37 -12.07
CA THR A 295 -4.24 2.64 -13.28
C THR A 295 -5.76 2.39 -13.33
N LEU A 296 -6.43 2.28 -12.19
CA LEU A 296 -7.89 2.16 -12.10
C LEU A 296 -8.59 3.49 -12.42
N ILE A 297 -8.12 4.59 -11.82
CA ILE A 297 -8.66 5.93 -12.09
C ILE A 297 -8.39 6.32 -13.54
N SER A 298 -7.17 6.08 -14.05
CA SER A 298 -6.84 6.41 -15.45
C SER A 298 -7.70 5.61 -16.44
N TYR A 299 -7.91 4.32 -16.18
CA TYR A 299 -8.84 3.50 -16.96
C TYR A 299 -10.24 4.12 -16.98
N ALA A 300 -10.81 4.45 -15.81
CA ALA A 300 -12.17 4.99 -15.74
C ALA A 300 -12.29 6.36 -16.44
N CYS A 301 -11.29 7.24 -16.31
CA CYS A 301 -11.22 8.49 -17.06
C CYS A 301 -11.17 8.28 -18.58
N LEU A 302 -10.38 7.30 -19.05
CA LEU A 302 -10.28 7.01 -20.48
C LEU A 302 -11.58 6.42 -21.06
N VAL A 303 -12.33 5.62 -20.29
CA VAL A 303 -13.65 5.11 -20.71
C VAL A 303 -14.67 6.25 -20.83
N VAL A 304 -14.64 7.24 -19.92
CA VAL A 304 -15.48 8.44 -20.04
C VAL A 304 -15.04 9.27 -21.26
N LEU A 305 -13.74 9.42 -21.50
CA LEU A 305 -13.21 10.08 -22.70
C LEU A 305 -13.64 9.38 -23.99
N LEU A 306 -13.66 8.04 -24.01
CA LEU A 306 -14.15 7.24 -25.13
C LEU A 306 -15.61 7.58 -25.45
N CYS A 307 -16.46 7.74 -24.43
CA CYS A 307 -17.85 8.16 -24.62
C CYS A 307 -17.93 9.54 -25.28
N VAL A 308 -17.11 10.50 -24.84
CA VAL A 308 -17.03 11.84 -25.46
C VAL A 308 -16.57 11.75 -26.92
N PHE A 309 -15.55 10.94 -27.21
CA PHE A 309 -15.03 10.74 -28.57
C PHE A 309 -16.10 10.12 -29.48
N ARG A 310 -16.89 9.19 -28.94
CA ARG A 310 -17.99 8.57 -29.66
C ARG A 310 -19.07 9.58 -30.04
N VAL A 311 -19.49 10.44 -29.09
CA VAL A 311 -20.48 11.49 -29.33
C VAL A 311 -19.97 12.52 -30.35
N CYS A 312 -18.70 12.90 -30.25
CA CYS A 312 -18.06 13.84 -31.18
C CYS A 312 -17.67 13.21 -32.53
N SER A 313 -17.89 11.90 -32.73
CA SER A 313 -17.53 11.14 -33.94
C SER A 313 -16.06 11.27 -34.35
N VAL A 314 -15.14 11.24 -33.37
CA VAL A 314 -13.69 11.37 -33.59
C VAL A 314 -13.10 10.02 -34.05
N GLN A 315 -12.24 10.03 -35.09
CA GLN A 315 -11.66 8.81 -35.67
C GLN A 315 -10.63 8.10 -34.76
N ALA A 316 -10.05 8.81 -33.77
CA ALA A 316 -9.06 8.29 -32.83
C ALA A 316 -9.63 7.39 -31.70
N GLU A 317 -10.89 6.97 -31.79
CA GLU A 317 -11.54 6.12 -30.77
C GLU A 317 -10.80 4.78 -30.57
N ALA A 318 -10.27 4.19 -31.65
CA ALA A 318 -9.61 2.89 -31.62
C ALA A 318 -8.37 2.88 -30.69
N GLU A 319 -7.59 3.96 -30.73
CA GLU A 319 -6.37 4.10 -29.95
C GLU A 319 -6.69 4.21 -28.46
N VAL A 320 -7.67 5.04 -28.10
CA VAL A 320 -8.14 5.19 -26.71
C VAL A 320 -8.74 3.88 -26.20
N MET A 321 -9.50 3.16 -27.04
CA MET A 321 -10.08 1.86 -26.71
C MET A 321 -9.00 0.81 -26.41
N ALA A 322 -7.94 0.76 -27.23
CA ALA A 322 -6.81 -0.14 -26.99
C ALA A 322 -6.13 0.15 -25.65
N MET A 323 -5.87 1.43 -25.34
CA MET A 323 -5.30 1.83 -24.05
C MET A 323 -6.20 1.47 -22.87
N CYS A 324 -7.52 1.65 -23.01
CA CYS A 324 -8.49 1.23 -21.98
C CYS A 324 -8.43 -0.27 -21.73
N LEU A 325 -8.36 -1.10 -22.78
CA LEU A 325 -8.29 -2.55 -22.65
C LEU A 325 -7.04 -3.00 -21.90
N VAL A 326 -5.87 -2.48 -22.28
CA VAL A 326 -4.60 -2.83 -21.62
C VAL A 326 -4.64 -2.46 -20.14
N LEU A 327 -5.07 -1.25 -19.79
CA LEU A 327 -5.18 -0.81 -18.39
C LEU A 327 -6.24 -1.60 -17.62
N GLY A 328 -7.41 -1.85 -18.23
CA GLY A 328 -8.51 -2.59 -17.63
C GLY A 328 -8.14 -4.05 -17.28
N TRP A 329 -7.46 -4.76 -18.17
CA TRP A 329 -6.96 -6.12 -17.90
C TRP A 329 -5.79 -6.12 -16.91
N THR A 330 -4.88 -5.14 -16.99
CA THR A 330 -3.75 -5.03 -16.05
C THR A 330 -4.23 -4.83 -14.61
N ASN A 331 -5.36 -4.15 -14.42
CA ASN A 331 -5.97 -3.95 -13.10
C ASN A 331 -6.43 -5.26 -12.43
N ILE A 332 -6.50 -6.40 -13.12
CA ILE A 332 -6.79 -7.69 -12.48
C ILE A 332 -5.70 -8.04 -11.46
N LEU A 333 -4.46 -7.61 -11.68
CA LEU A 333 -3.35 -7.81 -10.75
C LEU A 333 -3.63 -7.19 -9.37
N PHE A 334 -4.41 -6.10 -9.31
CA PHE A 334 -4.82 -5.49 -8.04
C PHE A 334 -5.63 -6.46 -7.16
N PHE A 335 -6.55 -7.20 -7.79
CA PHE A 335 -7.38 -8.21 -7.12
C PHE A 335 -6.61 -9.49 -6.84
N ALA A 336 -5.67 -9.87 -7.73
CA ALA A 336 -4.78 -11.00 -7.52
C ALA A 336 -3.97 -10.89 -6.20
N ARG A 337 -3.75 -9.65 -5.73
CA ARG A 337 -3.12 -9.37 -4.43
C ARG A 337 -3.89 -9.90 -3.21
N GLY A 338 -5.20 -10.14 -3.34
CA GLY A 338 -6.05 -10.68 -2.27
C GLY A 338 -5.87 -12.18 -2.03
N PHE A 339 -5.24 -12.92 -2.94
CA PHE A 339 -5.01 -14.36 -2.79
C PHE A 339 -3.65 -14.64 -2.16
N GLU A 340 -3.60 -15.64 -1.28
CA GLU A 340 -2.37 -16.09 -0.63
C GLU A 340 -1.32 -16.58 -1.62
N MET A 341 -1.74 -17.33 -2.64
CA MET A 341 -0.83 -17.89 -3.64
C MET A 341 -0.27 -16.84 -4.60
N LEU A 342 -1.08 -15.87 -5.04
CA LEU A 342 -0.69 -14.89 -6.08
C LEU A 342 -0.18 -13.57 -5.49
N GLY A 343 -0.62 -13.21 -4.29
CA GLY A 343 -0.39 -11.89 -3.73
C GLY A 343 1.08 -11.53 -3.50
N PRO A 344 1.91 -12.42 -2.93
CA PRO A 344 3.34 -12.17 -2.79
C PRO A 344 4.05 -11.92 -4.14
N TYR A 345 3.62 -12.60 -5.21
CA TYR A 345 4.18 -12.41 -6.55
C TYR A 345 3.78 -11.06 -7.16
N VAL A 346 2.53 -10.63 -6.99
CA VAL A 346 2.08 -9.30 -7.45
C VAL A 346 2.86 -8.18 -6.76
N ILE A 347 3.10 -8.30 -5.45
CA ILE A 347 3.90 -7.32 -4.69
C ILE A 347 5.33 -7.26 -5.21
N MET A 348 5.91 -8.41 -5.55
CA MET A 348 7.23 -8.50 -6.15
C MET A 348 7.27 -7.79 -7.51
N ILE A 349 6.31 -8.05 -8.40
CA ILE A 349 6.19 -7.37 -9.71
C ILE A 349 6.08 -5.85 -9.52
N GLN A 350 5.21 -5.39 -8.61
CA GLN A 350 5.03 -3.97 -8.33
C GLN A 350 6.31 -3.31 -7.83
N LYS A 351 7.02 -3.92 -6.87
CA LYS A 351 8.29 -3.36 -6.35
C LYS A 351 9.38 -3.32 -7.42
N VAL A 352 9.46 -4.33 -8.27
CA VAL A 352 10.45 -4.37 -9.36
C VAL A 352 10.14 -3.31 -10.43
N MET A 353 8.88 -3.17 -10.86
CA MET A 353 8.49 -2.18 -11.87
C MET A 353 8.68 -0.74 -11.39
N PHE A 354 8.19 -0.38 -10.21
CA PHE A 354 8.25 1.01 -9.74
C PHE A 354 9.56 1.37 -9.05
N GLY A 355 10.33 0.38 -8.59
CA GLY A 355 11.62 0.59 -7.92
C GLY A 355 12.79 0.74 -8.89
N ASP A 356 13.03 -0.30 -9.68
CA ASP A 356 14.25 -0.43 -10.48
C ASP A 356 14.01 -0.15 -11.97
N LEU A 357 12.90 -0.64 -12.53
CA LEU A 357 12.60 -0.50 -13.95
C LEU A 357 12.41 0.97 -14.37
N MET A 358 11.71 1.79 -13.58
CA MET A 358 11.52 3.22 -13.91
C MET A 358 12.84 4.00 -13.94
N LYS A 359 13.76 3.72 -13.01
CA LYS A 359 15.08 4.37 -13.00
C LYS A 359 15.92 3.92 -14.19
N PHE A 360 15.78 2.66 -14.56
CA PHE A 360 16.51 2.08 -15.67
C PHE A 360 15.96 2.52 -17.04
N LEU A 361 14.64 2.67 -17.17
CA LEU A 361 13.99 3.17 -18.38
C LEU A 361 14.53 4.56 -18.76
N PHE A 362 14.84 5.40 -17.77
CA PHE A 362 15.44 6.71 -18.01
C PHE A 362 16.83 6.60 -18.66
N LEU A 363 17.65 5.62 -18.24
CA LEU A 363 18.95 5.35 -18.87
C LEU A 363 18.79 4.83 -20.30
N ILE A 364 17.83 3.92 -20.53
CA ILE A 364 17.49 3.42 -21.86
C ILE A 364 17.12 4.59 -22.78
N VAL A 365 16.18 5.45 -22.37
CA VAL A 365 15.70 6.57 -23.19
C VAL A 365 16.83 7.55 -23.56
N ILE A 366 17.74 7.85 -22.63
CA ILE A 366 18.89 8.72 -22.93
C ILE A 366 19.76 8.11 -24.03
N VAL A 367 20.02 6.81 -23.94
CA VAL A 367 20.85 6.09 -24.90
C VAL A 367 20.14 6.01 -26.26
N ASP A 368 18.86 5.64 -26.28
CA ASP A 368 18.08 5.55 -27.51
C ASP A 368 18.00 6.89 -28.25
N ILE A 369 17.81 8.01 -27.54
CA ILE A 369 17.85 9.34 -28.16
C ILE A 369 19.24 9.64 -28.76
N GLY A 370 20.31 9.26 -28.05
CA GLY A 370 21.68 9.48 -28.51
C GLY A 370 21.99 8.74 -29.81
N TYR A 371 21.66 7.45 -29.86
CA TYR A 371 21.90 6.61 -31.04
C TYR A 371 20.92 6.91 -32.18
N ALA A 372 19.64 7.14 -31.89
CA ALA A 372 18.65 7.53 -32.90
C ALA A 372 19.03 8.83 -33.63
N ASN A 373 19.62 9.81 -32.94
CA ASN A 373 20.15 11.02 -33.59
C ASN A 373 21.29 10.71 -34.55
N GLY A 374 22.20 9.81 -34.19
CA GLY A 374 23.33 9.39 -35.03
C GLY A 374 22.86 8.65 -36.28
N GLU A 375 21.92 7.72 -36.12
CA GLU A 375 21.35 6.97 -37.23
C GLU A 375 20.47 7.84 -38.14
N TYR A 376 19.69 8.76 -37.57
CA TYR A 376 18.86 9.69 -38.34
C TYR A 376 19.68 10.51 -39.34
N ILE A 377 20.84 11.01 -38.92
CA ILE A 377 21.77 11.76 -39.79
C ILE A 377 22.27 10.90 -40.95
N LEU A 378 22.47 9.60 -40.72
CA LEU A 378 23.01 8.67 -41.73
C LEU A 378 21.94 8.12 -42.68
N GLY A 379 20.71 7.91 -42.19
CA GLY A 379 19.64 7.24 -42.92
C GLY A 379 18.60 8.15 -43.58
N ASN A 380 18.45 9.41 -43.11
CA ASN A 380 17.48 10.39 -43.63
C ASN A 380 16.02 9.86 -43.71
N ILE A 381 15.66 8.92 -42.85
CA ILE A 381 14.28 8.42 -42.64
C ILE A 381 13.60 9.33 -41.59
N SER A 382 12.27 9.30 -41.47
CA SER A 382 11.56 10.01 -40.40
C SER A 382 12.14 9.71 -39.01
N TYR A 383 12.45 10.77 -38.25
CA TYR A 383 13.06 10.67 -36.91
C TYR A 383 12.24 9.82 -35.95
N ALA A 384 10.91 9.96 -35.99
CA ALA A 384 10.01 9.23 -35.10
C ALA A 384 10.06 7.72 -35.33
N SER A 385 10.16 7.28 -36.60
CA SER A 385 10.30 5.86 -36.92
C SER A 385 11.67 5.33 -36.52
N THR A 386 12.75 6.11 -36.72
CA THR A 386 14.10 5.69 -36.31
C THR A 386 14.17 5.49 -34.80
N LEU A 387 13.63 6.42 -34.01
CA LEU A 387 13.61 6.29 -32.55
C LEU A 387 12.80 5.06 -32.09
N TRP A 388 11.67 4.78 -32.74
CA TRP A 388 10.85 3.61 -32.41
C TRP A 388 11.55 2.29 -32.75
N VAL A 389 12.16 2.20 -33.94
CA VAL A 389 12.92 1.03 -34.39
C VAL A 389 14.12 0.77 -33.47
N GLU A 390 14.86 1.82 -33.10
CA GLU A 390 15.99 1.72 -32.17
C GLU A 390 15.53 1.18 -30.81
N PHE A 391 14.45 1.70 -30.25
CA PHE A 391 13.87 1.17 -29.01
C PHE A 391 13.48 -0.32 -29.12
N GLU A 392 12.90 -0.75 -30.24
CA GLU A 392 12.56 -2.15 -30.48
C GLU A 392 13.82 -3.04 -30.63
N ILE A 393 14.89 -2.52 -31.25
CA ILE A 393 16.18 -3.21 -31.38
C ILE A 393 16.86 -3.33 -30.00
N ASN A 394 16.81 -2.29 -29.17
CA ASN A 394 17.31 -2.32 -27.79
C ASN A 394 16.74 -3.53 -27.04
N LEU A 395 15.41 -3.69 -27.13
CA LEU A 395 14.66 -4.78 -26.51
C LEU A 395 14.77 -6.11 -27.28
N THR A 396 15.47 -6.12 -28.42
CA THR A 396 15.64 -7.29 -29.31
C THR A 396 14.31 -7.87 -29.80
N LEU A 397 13.33 -6.98 -30.04
CA LEU A 397 12.01 -7.34 -30.56
C LEU A 397 12.03 -7.53 -32.08
N ILE A 398 12.87 -6.75 -32.77
CA ILE A 398 13.03 -6.80 -34.22
C ILE A 398 14.49 -6.99 -34.60
N ASN A 399 14.70 -7.59 -35.76
CA ASN A 399 16.02 -7.61 -36.40
C ASN A 399 16.21 -6.33 -37.20
N MET A 400 17.49 -6.00 -37.44
CA MET A 400 17.86 -4.93 -38.36
C MET A 400 17.15 -5.12 -39.71
N PRO A 401 16.46 -4.10 -40.22
CA PRO A 401 15.86 -4.17 -41.55
C PRO A 401 16.98 -4.13 -42.60
N GLU A 402 17.40 -5.29 -43.10
CA GLU A 402 18.31 -5.39 -44.23
C GLU A 402 17.55 -5.21 -45.54
N ASN A 403 17.71 -4.04 -46.17
CA ASN A 403 17.24 -3.82 -47.54
C ASN A 403 18.35 -4.20 -48.53
N PRO A 404 18.22 -5.30 -49.30
CA PRO A 404 19.28 -5.76 -50.21
C PRO A 404 19.50 -4.83 -51.42
N THR A 405 18.67 -3.81 -51.60
CA THR A 405 18.69 -2.90 -52.75
C THR A 405 19.56 -1.66 -52.56
N PHE A 406 19.97 -1.33 -51.33
CA PHE A 406 20.75 -0.13 -51.03
C PHE A 406 22.10 -0.53 -50.42
N ILE A 407 23.19 0.03 -50.96
CA ILE A 407 24.53 -0.12 -50.38
C ILE A 407 24.59 0.77 -49.15
N THR A 408 24.36 0.20 -47.97
CA THR A 408 24.47 0.91 -46.70
C THR A 408 25.94 1.24 -46.41
N ALA A 409 26.22 2.48 -45.98
CA ALA A 409 27.57 2.89 -45.64
C ALA A 409 28.11 2.08 -44.45
N LEU A 410 29.39 1.67 -44.51
CA LEU A 410 30.06 0.86 -43.47
C LEU A 410 29.91 1.46 -42.05
N ILE A 411 29.85 2.79 -41.95
CA ILE A 411 29.72 3.53 -40.69
C ILE A 411 28.42 3.16 -39.96
N VAL A 412 27.33 2.91 -40.67
CA VAL A 412 26.04 2.51 -40.07
C VAL A 412 26.18 1.17 -39.34
N TYR A 413 26.84 0.19 -39.96
CA TYR A 413 27.10 -1.10 -39.30
C TYR A 413 27.98 -0.94 -38.06
N VAL A 414 28.97 -0.03 -38.08
CA VAL A 414 29.83 0.21 -36.91
C VAL A 414 29.06 0.86 -35.77
N VAL A 415 28.25 1.88 -36.05
CA VAL A 415 27.39 2.54 -35.05
C VAL A 415 26.43 1.53 -34.45
N GLN A 416 25.88 0.64 -35.27
CA GLN A 416 24.89 -0.33 -34.77
C GLN A 416 25.48 -1.50 -33.99
N VAL A 417 26.67 -1.98 -34.37
CA VAL A 417 27.40 -2.94 -33.54
C VAL A 417 27.75 -2.30 -32.18
N ALA A 418 28.16 -1.03 -32.18
CA ALA A 418 28.42 -0.30 -30.94
C ALA A 418 27.14 -0.14 -30.09
N TYR A 419 26.00 0.17 -30.72
CA TYR A 419 24.70 0.24 -30.06
C TYR A 419 24.30 -1.10 -29.44
N THR A 420 24.38 -2.19 -30.20
CA THR A 420 24.03 -3.53 -29.72
C THR A 420 24.91 -3.97 -28.54
N ILE A 421 26.21 -3.66 -28.57
CA ILE A 421 27.10 -3.95 -27.43
C ILE A 421 26.70 -3.11 -26.21
N PHE A 422 26.41 -1.83 -26.39
CA PHE A 422 26.13 -0.94 -25.28
C PHE A 422 24.72 -1.15 -24.69
N ALA A 423 23.69 -1.14 -25.54
CA ALA A 423 22.30 -1.26 -25.15
C ALA A 423 21.93 -2.71 -24.78
N PHE A 424 22.15 -3.67 -25.68
CA PHE A 424 21.76 -5.05 -25.40
C PHE A 424 22.70 -5.73 -24.41
N VAL A 425 24.01 -5.75 -24.67
CA VAL A 425 24.94 -6.53 -23.84
C VAL A 425 25.16 -5.88 -22.47
N LEU A 426 25.28 -4.56 -22.39
CA LEU A 426 25.59 -3.91 -21.12
C LEU A 426 24.32 -3.50 -20.36
N LEU A 427 23.44 -2.71 -20.99
CA LEU A 427 22.26 -2.20 -20.31
C LEU A 427 21.25 -3.31 -19.96
N LEU A 428 20.81 -4.15 -20.91
CA LEU A 428 19.82 -5.17 -20.55
C LEU A 428 20.35 -6.22 -19.56
N ASN A 429 21.64 -6.59 -19.63
CA ASN A 429 22.20 -7.52 -18.64
C ASN A 429 22.33 -6.88 -17.25
N LEU A 430 22.66 -5.58 -17.18
CA LEU A 430 22.64 -4.84 -15.91
C LEU A 430 21.21 -4.76 -15.34
N LEU A 431 20.21 -4.48 -16.17
CA LEU A 431 18.81 -4.48 -15.76
C LEU A 431 18.39 -5.84 -15.20
N LYS A 432 18.70 -6.93 -15.92
CA LYS A 432 18.43 -8.30 -15.45
C LYS A 432 19.10 -8.58 -14.11
N ALA A 433 20.36 -8.17 -13.93
CA ALA A 433 21.10 -8.35 -12.68
C ALA A 433 20.45 -7.59 -11.51
N MET A 434 20.08 -6.32 -11.71
CA MET A 434 19.40 -5.51 -10.69
C MET A 434 18.03 -6.06 -10.34
N MET A 435 17.22 -6.43 -11.35
CA MET A 435 15.91 -7.05 -11.15
C MET A 435 16.04 -8.37 -10.38
N CYS A 436 17.08 -9.18 -10.66
CA CYS A 436 17.33 -10.43 -9.94
C CYS A 436 17.70 -10.18 -8.47
N ALA A 437 18.58 -9.20 -8.19
CA ALA A 437 18.96 -8.82 -6.83
C ALA A 437 17.76 -8.31 -6.01
N THR A 438 16.93 -7.45 -6.61
CA THR A 438 15.71 -6.96 -5.96
C THR A 438 14.68 -8.06 -5.77
N ARG A 439 14.50 -8.94 -6.77
CA ARG A 439 13.64 -10.12 -6.66
C ARG A 439 14.06 -10.99 -5.49
N TRP A 440 15.36 -11.26 -5.32
CA TRP A 440 15.89 -12.06 -4.22
C TRP A 440 15.60 -11.41 -2.86
N ARG A 441 15.92 -10.12 -2.70
CA ARG A 441 15.66 -9.37 -1.45
C ARG A 441 14.17 -9.36 -1.09
N VAL A 442 13.31 -9.06 -2.07
CA VAL A 442 11.86 -9.00 -1.84
C VAL A 442 11.29 -10.39 -1.60
N ALA A 443 11.83 -11.44 -2.22
CA ALA A 443 11.33 -12.80 -2.07
C ALA A 443 11.48 -13.35 -0.64
N GLN A 444 12.48 -12.92 0.12
CA GLN A 444 12.66 -13.33 1.52
C GLN A 444 11.60 -12.72 2.44
N GLU A 445 11.16 -11.49 2.15
CA GLU A 445 10.18 -10.76 2.97
C GLU A 445 8.75 -10.80 2.40
N ARG A 446 8.55 -11.42 1.23
CA ARG A 446 7.30 -11.29 0.45
C ARG A 446 6.06 -11.75 1.20
N ASP A 447 6.17 -12.81 1.99
CA ASP A 447 5.04 -13.42 2.67
C ASP A 447 4.63 -12.58 3.88
N GLU A 448 5.62 -12.06 4.62
CA GLU A 448 5.39 -11.11 5.71
C GLU A 448 4.81 -9.81 5.17
N LEU A 449 5.40 -9.25 4.10
CA LEU A 449 4.88 -8.06 3.42
C LEU A 449 3.44 -8.26 2.94
N TRP A 450 3.16 -9.40 2.30
CA TRP A 450 1.81 -9.72 1.82
C TRP A 450 0.81 -9.79 2.96
N ARG A 451 1.11 -10.55 4.02
CA ARG A 451 0.24 -10.63 5.21
C ARG A 451 -0.02 -9.25 5.79
N THR A 452 1.03 -8.43 5.91
CA THR A 452 0.90 -7.09 6.48
C THR A 452 0.01 -6.21 5.59
N GLN A 453 0.14 -6.28 4.26
CA GLN A 453 -0.73 -5.53 3.32
C GLN A 453 -2.19 -6.00 3.34
N VAL A 454 -2.40 -7.31 3.39
CA VAL A 454 -3.74 -7.89 3.50
C VAL A 454 -4.41 -7.44 4.78
N HIS A 455 -3.68 -7.49 5.89
CA HIS A 455 -4.16 -6.99 7.17
C HIS A 455 -4.50 -5.51 7.06
N ALA A 456 -3.60 -4.63 6.63
CA ALA A 456 -3.90 -3.20 6.50
C ALA A 456 -5.13 -2.89 5.62
N ARG A 457 -5.31 -3.62 4.51
CA ARG A 457 -6.49 -3.46 3.64
C ARG A 457 -7.79 -3.92 4.30
N THR A 458 -7.77 -5.11 4.88
CA THR A 458 -8.92 -5.70 5.59
C THR A 458 -9.38 -4.74 6.69
N LEU A 459 -8.41 -4.14 7.35
CA LEU A 459 -8.55 -3.28 8.50
C LEU A 459 -9.06 -1.87 8.11
N LYS A 460 -8.52 -1.27 7.05
CA LYS A 460 -9.06 -0.02 6.47
C LYS A 460 -10.50 -0.18 5.96
N ARG A 461 -10.83 -1.32 5.33
CA ARG A 461 -12.21 -1.60 4.87
C ARG A 461 -13.17 -1.91 6.02
N ALA A 462 -12.69 -2.52 7.09
CA ALA A 462 -13.48 -2.64 8.30
C ALA A 462 -13.81 -1.25 8.88
N GLN A 463 -12.85 -0.31 8.87
CA GLN A 463 -13.02 1.07 9.33
C GLN A 463 -14.01 1.89 8.49
N SER A 464 -14.00 1.76 7.16
CA SER A 464 -14.96 2.49 6.31
C SER A 464 -16.40 2.09 6.61
N LYS A 465 -16.64 0.80 6.87
CA LYS A 465 -17.96 0.28 7.30
C LYS A 465 -18.39 0.74 8.70
N LEU A 466 -17.46 1.12 9.57
CA LEU A 466 -17.75 1.57 10.93
C LEU A 466 -18.11 3.07 11.01
N LYS A 467 -17.71 3.84 9.99
CA LYS A 467 -18.04 5.27 9.86
C LYS A 467 -19.32 5.54 9.09
N ASP A 468 -19.97 4.49 8.57
CA ASP A 468 -21.28 4.61 7.94
C ASP A 468 -22.36 4.80 9.02
N PRO A 469 -23.02 5.96 9.09
CA PRO A 469 -24.04 6.25 10.11
C PRO A 469 -25.30 5.39 9.96
N SER A 470 -25.46 4.66 8.86
CA SER A 470 -26.63 3.83 8.57
C SER A 470 -26.60 2.43 9.21
N GLN A 471 -25.44 1.97 9.69
CA GLN A 471 -25.31 0.64 10.31
C GLN A 471 -25.30 0.71 11.85
N PRO A 472 -26.06 -0.16 12.55
CA PRO A 472 -25.87 -0.34 13.99
C PRO A 472 -24.43 -0.80 14.25
N ARG A 473 -23.74 -0.07 15.14
CA ARG A 473 -22.40 -0.43 15.61
C ARG A 473 -22.51 -1.71 16.45
N HIS A 474 -22.49 -2.85 15.79
CA HIS A 474 -22.35 -4.15 16.45
C HIS A 474 -20.91 -4.37 16.88
N SER A 475 -20.71 -4.84 18.11
CA SER A 475 -19.40 -5.32 18.56
C SER A 475 -18.91 -6.44 17.64
N LEU A 476 -17.59 -6.67 17.55
CA LEU A 476 -17.04 -7.80 16.80
C LEU A 476 -17.77 -9.12 17.12
N CYS A 477 -18.15 -9.31 18.38
CA CYS A 477 -18.85 -10.48 18.90
C CYS A 477 -20.26 -10.68 18.30
N GLU A 478 -21.03 -9.61 18.10
CA GLU A 478 -22.35 -9.68 17.47
C GLU A 478 -22.27 -9.87 15.95
N ARG A 479 -21.23 -9.31 15.31
CA ARG A 479 -20.93 -9.60 13.90
C ARG A 479 -20.55 -11.06 13.67
N PHE A 480 -19.87 -11.69 14.63
CA PHE A 480 -19.60 -13.14 14.56
C PHE A 480 -20.88 -13.99 14.60
N ARG A 481 -21.85 -13.63 15.44
CA ARG A 481 -23.12 -14.36 15.56
C ARG A 481 -23.98 -14.24 14.30
N THR A 482 -23.90 -13.12 13.59
CA THR A 482 -24.69 -12.87 12.37
C THR A 482 -24.08 -13.49 11.10
N VAL A 483 -22.75 -13.58 10.98
CA VAL A 483 -22.04 -14.18 9.82
C VAL A 483 -22.24 -15.71 9.70
N GLN A 484 -22.56 -16.38 10.81
CA GLN A 484 -22.90 -17.82 10.80
C GLN A 484 -24.22 -18.13 10.09
N THR A 485 -25.09 -17.13 9.85
CA THR A 485 -26.34 -17.34 9.11
C THR A 485 -26.14 -17.13 7.59
N PRO A 486 -26.46 -18.13 6.74
CA PRO A 486 -26.18 -18.07 5.29
C PRO A 486 -26.95 -16.96 4.56
N THR A 487 -28.13 -16.58 5.06
CA THR A 487 -29.02 -15.56 4.49
C THR A 487 -28.51 -14.13 4.65
N ASN A 488 -27.67 -13.84 5.65
CA ASN A 488 -27.12 -12.48 5.88
C ASN A 488 -25.77 -12.22 5.19
N ARG A 489 -25.12 -13.25 4.62
CA ARG A 489 -23.86 -13.07 3.87
C ARG A 489 -24.05 -12.27 2.58
N LEU A 490 -25.17 -12.49 1.87
CA LEU A 490 -25.48 -11.80 0.61
C LEU A 490 -25.90 -10.34 0.82
N LYS A 491 -26.68 -10.03 1.86
CA LYS A 491 -27.06 -8.63 2.19
C LYS A 491 -25.85 -7.78 2.55
N ASN A 492 -24.89 -8.32 3.30
CA ASN A 492 -23.65 -7.61 3.64
C ASN A 492 -22.66 -7.47 2.46
N CYS A 493 -22.78 -8.33 1.43
CA CYS A 493 -22.09 -8.15 0.14
C CYS A 493 -22.76 -7.08 -0.74
N PHE A 494 -24.09 -6.95 -0.68
CA PHE A 494 -24.84 -5.94 -1.44
C PHE A 494 -24.59 -4.52 -0.89
N TYR A 495 -24.49 -4.37 0.44
CA TYR A 495 -24.04 -3.13 1.11
C TYR A 495 -22.52 -2.88 1.04
N LEU A 496 -21.77 -3.75 0.32
CA LEU A 496 -20.36 -3.54 -0.02
C LEU A 496 -20.22 -2.89 -1.40
N PHE A 497 -21.35 -2.69 -2.09
CA PHE A 497 -21.48 -2.22 -3.46
C PHE A 497 -22.05 -0.79 -3.54
N ILE A 498 -22.64 -0.31 -2.44
CA ILE A 498 -22.98 1.09 -2.17
C ILE A 498 -21.97 1.56 -1.13
#